data_AF-A0A5D4TIF6-F1
#
_entry.id   AF-A0A5D4TIF6-F1
#
_cell.length_a   1.000
_cell.length_b   1.000
_cell.length_c   1.000
_cell.angle_alpha   90.00
_cell.angle_beta   90.00
_cell.angle_gamma   90.00
#
_symmetry.space_group_name_H-M   'P 1'
#
loop_
_entity.id
_entity.type
_entity.pdbx_description
1 polymer ?
#
loop_
_entity_poly.entity_id
_entity_poly.type
_entity_poly.pdbx_seq_one_letter_code
_entity_poly.pdbx_strand_id
1 'polypeptide(L)'
;MILRNDNDSKERVQDIVKSIYGTLLDKDKEYAINYAEWILKLLKDGHHNKQQVELNKQIRFLKPKTDSESLRLVKKLKQKRSKHMPKEYPTSLQKGDIINVEFGSGYCDELDSNHYGVILSNIVGSMYLVAPLTSVKPKGGEILYYDDLGLPSKDKTITKSYVLFNQIKFIHFRRLEKITSVKNGKKHLSPVRVKEIIDKFNSVIA
;
A
#
# COMPACT_ATOMS: atom_id res chain seq x y z
N MET A 1 1.08 -27.79 -7.94
CA MET A 1 1.02 -27.90 -9.41
C MET A 1 1.23 -26.51 -10.01
N ILE A 2 2.07 -26.37 -11.04
CA ILE A 2 2.28 -25.08 -11.73
C ILE A 2 1.35 -25.04 -12.94
N LEU A 3 0.73 -23.89 -13.23
CA LEU A 3 -0.24 -23.70 -14.33
C LEU A 3 0.27 -24.26 -15.68
N ARG A 4 1.58 -24.21 -15.92
CA ARG A 4 2.23 -24.76 -17.12
C ARG A 4 1.97 -26.25 -17.37
N ASN A 5 1.54 -27.01 -16.38
CA ASN A 5 1.34 -28.46 -16.49
C ASN A 5 -0.14 -28.89 -16.46
N ASP A 6 -1.07 -27.94 -16.45
CA ASP A 6 -2.52 -28.19 -16.38
C ASP A 6 -3.19 -27.49 -17.55
N ASN A 7 -3.59 -28.27 -18.57
CA ASN A 7 -4.10 -27.71 -19.83
C ASN A 7 -5.48 -27.06 -19.66
N ASP A 8 -6.38 -27.69 -18.90
CA ASP A 8 -7.73 -27.18 -18.66
C ASP A 8 -7.67 -25.84 -17.90
N SER A 9 -6.82 -25.75 -16.86
CA SER A 9 -6.61 -24.48 -16.14
C SER A 9 -5.95 -23.40 -17.01
N LYS A 10 -5.07 -23.76 -17.97
CA LYS A 10 -4.47 -22.77 -18.88
C LYS A 10 -5.51 -22.14 -19.78
N GLU A 11 -6.35 -22.96 -20.41
CA GLU A 11 -7.39 -22.50 -21.32
C GLU A 11 -8.33 -21.53 -20.59
N ARG A 12 -8.78 -21.93 -19.40
CA ARG A 12 -9.62 -21.07 -18.55
C ARG A 12 -8.96 -19.73 -18.21
N VAL A 13 -7.68 -19.72 -17.83
CA VAL A 13 -6.95 -18.48 -17.53
C VAL A 13 -6.80 -17.63 -18.79
N GLN A 14 -6.51 -18.24 -19.94
CA GLN A 14 -6.39 -17.55 -21.21
C GLN A 14 -7.69 -16.86 -21.61
N ASP A 15 -8.83 -17.51 -21.44
CA ASP A 15 -10.13 -16.95 -21.78
C ASP A 15 -10.52 -15.77 -20.86
N ILE A 16 -10.22 -15.88 -19.56
CA ILE A 16 -10.38 -14.75 -18.63
C ILE A 16 -9.51 -13.57 -19.07
N VAL A 17 -8.24 -13.79 -19.42
CA VAL A 17 -7.35 -12.73 -19.87
C VAL A 17 -7.81 -12.11 -21.18
N LYS A 18 -8.29 -12.90 -22.15
CA LYS A 18 -8.90 -12.39 -23.39
C LYS A 18 -10.13 -11.54 -23.11
N SER A 19 -11.00 -11.97 -22.21
CA SER A 19 -12.20 -11.23 -21.83
C SER A 19 -11.85 -9.89 -21.17
N ILE A 20 -10.87 -9.88 -20.25
CA ILE A 20 -10.35 -8.63 -19.66
C ILE A 20 -9.79 -7.73 -20.75
N TYR A 21 -8.94 -8.26 -21.64
CA TYR A 21 -8.37 -7.48 -22.73
C TYR A 21 -9.44 -6.87 -23.63
N GLY A 22 -10.42 -7.65 -24.08
CA GLY A 22 -11.55 -7.16 -24.87
C GLY A 22 -12.31 -6.05 -24.16
N THR A 23 -12.60 -6.23 -22.86
CA THR A 23 -13.29 -5.21 -22.05
C THR A 23 -12.51 -3.90 -21.94
N LEU A 24 -11.18 -3.97 -21.89
CA LEU A 24 -10.32 -2.79 -21.81
C LEU A 24 -10.24 -2.00 -23.12
N LEU A 25 -10.48 -2.64 -24.28
CA LEU A 25 -10.49 -1.95 -25.58
C LEU A 25 -11.65 -0.95 -25.70
N ASP A 26 -12.73 -1.16 -24.94
CA ASP A 26 -13.90 -0.27 -24.91
C ASP A 26 -13.79 0.84 -23.85
N LYS A 27 -12.61 1.02 -23.24
CA LYS A 27 -12.37 2.03 -22.18
C LYS A 27 -11.47 3.15 -22.67
N ASP A 28 -11.47 4.24 -21.90
CA ASP A 28 -10.49 5.31 -22.08
C ASP A 28 -9.06 4.75 -22.06
N LYS A 29 -8.19 5.29 -22.92
CA LYS A 29 -6.82 4.82 -23.12
C LYS A 29 -6.00 4.86 -21.83
N GLU A 30 -6.06 5.97 -21.10
CA GLU A 30 -5.27 6.15 -19.87
C GLU A 30 -5.78 5.20 -18.78
N TYR A 31 -7.10 5.10 -18.62
CA TYR A 31 -7.71 4.13 -17.72
C TYR A 31 -7.28 2.68 -18.03
N ALA A 32 -7.37 2.28 -19.30
CA ALA A 32 -7.07 0.92 -19.73
C ALA A 32 -5.61 0.52 -19.43
N ILE A 33 -4.68 1.42 -19.73
CA ILE A 33 -3.24 1.22 -19.44
C ILE A 33 -3.00 1.12 -17.93
N ASN A 34 -3.48 2.10 -17.16
CA ASN A 34 -3.26 2.15 -15.71
C ASN A 34 -3.85 0.91 -15.01
N TYR A 35 -5.04 0.46 -15.43
CA TYR A 35 -5.68 -0.74 -14.87
C TYR A 35 -4.89 -2.02 -15.20
N ALA A 36 -4.39 -2.17 -16.42
CA ALA A 36 -3.57 -3.31 -16.81
C ALA A 36 -2.24 -3.36 -16.04
N GLU A 37 -1.58 -2.20 -15.88
CA GLU A 37 -0.36 -2.07 -15.07
C GLU A 37 -0.62 -2.42 -13.60
N TRP A 38 -1.76 -1.99 -13.07
CA TRP A 38 -2.17 -2.31 -11.70
C TRP A 38 -2.38 -3.81 -11.49
N ILE A 39 -3.07 -4.51 -12.39
CA ILE A 39 -3.23 -5.98 -12.31
C ILE A 39 -1.85 -6.65 -12.31
N LEU A 40 -0.95 -6.24 -13.20
CA LEU A 40 0.39 -6.80 -13.27
C LEU A 40 1.20 -6.54 -11.98
N LYS A 41 1.08 -5.34 -11.39
CA LYS A 41 1.69 -4.99 -10.11
C LYS A 41 1.17 -5.90 -8.99
N LEU A 42 -0.15 -6.10 -8.88
CA LEU A 42 -0.77 -6.99 -7.90
C LEU A 42 -0.24 -8.42 -7.98
N LEU A 43 -0.12 -8.98 -9.19
CA LEU A 43 0.40 -10.34 -9.39
C LEU A 43 1.86 -10.46 -8.93
N LYS A 44 2.70 -9.49 -9.29
CA LYS A 44 4.11 -9.44 -8.88
C LYS A 44 4.27 -9.29 -7.36
N ASP A 45 3.52 -8.36 -6.76
CA ASP A 45 3.56 -8.14 -5.31
C ASP A 45 3.04 -9.35 -4.53
N GLY A 46 1.97 -9.99 -5.01
CA GLY A 46 1.46 -11.22 -4.43
C GLY A 46 2.50 -12.34 -4.45
N HIS A 47 3.22 -12.50 -5.57
CA HIS A 47 4.31 -13.46 -5.67
C HIS A 47 5.45 -13.15 -4.69
N HIS A 48 5.93 -11.91 -4.67
CA HIS A 48 6.99 -11.48 -3.75
C HIS A 48 6.58 -11.64 -2.28
N ASN A 49 5.32 -11.37 -1.95
CA ASN A 49 4.81 -11.57 -0.60
C ASN A 49 4.85 -13.04 -0.19
N LYS A 50 4.42 -13.97 -1.07
CA LYS A 50 4.49 -15.41 -0.80
C LYS A 50 5.92 -15.86 -0.52
N GLN A 51 6.89 -15.41 -1.34
CA GLN A 51 8.31 -15.71 -1.12
C GLN A 51 8.82 -15.16 0.23
N GLN A 52 8.43 -13.93 0.56
CA GLN A 52 8.83 -13.30 1.82
C GLN A 52 8.23 -14.01 3.05
N VAL A 53 6.96 -14.42 2.98
CA VAL A 53 6.30 -15.19 4.05
C VAL A 53 7.03 -16.51 4.29
N GLU A 54 7.40 -17.21 3.23
CA GLU A 54 8.13 -18.48 3.33
C GLU A 54 9.52 -18.29 3.96
N LEU A 55 10.28 -17.29 3.51
CA LEU A 55 11.57 -16.96 4.11
C LEU A 55 11.44 -16.55 5.59
N ASN A 56 10.38 -15.83 5.96
CA ASN A 56 10.11 -15.46 7.35
C ASN A 56 9.82 -16.69 8.23
N LYS A 57 9.10 -17.70 7.72
CA LYS A 57 8.87 -18.97 8.45
C LYS A 57 10.20 -19.67 8.74
N GLN A 58 11.07 -19.78 7.73
CA GLN A 58 12.39 -20.40 7.89
C GLN A 58 13.27 -19.62 8.89
N ILE A 59 13.28 -18.28 8.80
CA ILE A 59 13.99 -17.43 9.77
C ILE A 59 13.45 -17.65 11.18
N ARG A 60 12.12 -17.68 11.37
CA ARG A 60 11.49 -17.86 12.68
C ARG A 60 11.87 -19.21 13.29
N PHE A 61 11.93 -20.27 12.49
CA PHE A 61 12.32 -21.61 12.93
C PHE A 61 13.79 -21.67 13.38
N LEU A 62 14.69 -20.95 12.70
CA LEU A 62 16.12 -20.95 13.01
C LEU A 62 16.53 -19.95 14.09
N LYS A 63 15.75 -18.90 14.32
CA LYS A 63 16.08 -17.81 15.25
C LYS A 63 16.41 -18.24 16.69
N PRO A 64 15.75 -19.26 17.29
CA PRO A 64 16.10 -19.71 18.64
C PRO A 64 17.44 -20.47 18.73
N LYS A 65 18.00 -20.90 17.59
CA LYS A 65 19.24 -21.68 17.55
C LYS A 65 20.45 -20.74 17.58
N THR A 66 21.42 -21.04 18.43
CA THR A 66 22.61 -20.22 18.66
C THR A 66 23.87 -20.76 17.99
N ASP A 67 23.80 -21.92 17.33
CA ASP A 67 24.93 -22.50 16.62
C ASP A 67 25.35 -21.65 15.40
N SER A 68 26.64 -21.70 15.08
CA SER A 68 27.27 -20.86 14.05
C SER A 68 26.67 -21.06 12.65
N GLU A 69 26.26 -22.28 12.32
CA GLU A 69 25.63 -22.62 11.04
C GLU A 69 24.21 -22.02 10.95
N SER A 70 23.39 -22.14 12.00
CA SER A 70 22.07 -21.50 12.08
C SER A 70 22.16 -19.98 11.94
N LEU A 71 23.11 -19.34 12.63
CA LEU A 71 23.34 -17.89 12.51
C LEU A 71 23.75 -17.48 11.07
N ARG A 72 24.63 -18.26 10.43
CA ARG A 72 25.04 -18.05 9.04
C ARG A 72 23.86 -18.21 8.07
N LEU A 73 23.00 -19.21 8.29
CA LEU A 73 21.83 -19.45 7.46
C LEU A 73 20.78 -18.34 7.62
N VAL A 74 20.53 -17.87 8.84
CA VAL A 74 19.66 -16.71 9.09
C VAL A 74 20.16 -15.46 8.36
N LYS A 75 21.48 -15.20 8.35
CA LYS A 75 22.07 -14.08 7.58
C LYS A 75 21.80 -14.22 6.09
N LYS A 76 22.01 -15.40 5.51
CA LYS A 76 21.70 -15.69 4.09
C LYS A 76 20.21 -15.52 3.77
N LEU A 77 19.32 -16.01 4.64
CA LEU A 77 17.86 -15.89 4.45
C LEU A 77 17.41 -14.43 4.52
N LYS A 78 17.97 -13.63 5.44
CA LYS A 78 17.69 -12.18 5.51
C LYS A 78 18.12 -11.45 4.22
N GLN A 79 19.27 -11.82 3.64
CA GLN A 79 19.73 -11.29 2.35
C GLN A 79 18.85 -11.72 1.18
N LYS A 80 18.33 -12.96 1.17
CA LYS A 80 17.35 -13.39 0.17
C LYS A 80 16.04 -12.61 0.32
N ARG A 81 15.58 -12.41 1.56
CA ARG A 81 14.36 -11.70 1.89
C ARG A 81 14.38 -10.25 1.41
N SER A 82 15.53 -9.55 1.55
CA SER A 82 15.63 -8.15 1.11
C SER A 82 15.40 -7.98 -0.39
N LYS A 83 15.70 -8.98 -1.22
CA LYS A 83 15.43 -8.96 -2.67
C LYS A 83 13.93 -8.93 -3.02
N HIS A 84 13.07 -9.31 -2.07
CA HIS A 84 11.62 -9.31 -2.24
C HIS A 84 10.95 -8.10 -1.58
N MET A 85 11.71 -7.21 -0.94
CA MET A 85 11.16 -5.96 -0.40
C MET A 85 10.83 -4.99 -1.53
N PRO A 86 9.75 -4.20 -1.41
CA PRO A 86 9.47 -3.12 -2.36
C PRO A 86 10.61 -2.10 -2.35
N LYS A 87 11.02 -1.65 -3.54
CA LYS A 87 12.15 -0.72 -3.72
C LYS A 87 11.88 0.64 -3.06
N GLU A 88 10.67 1.15 -3.24
CA GLU A 88 10.26 2.46 -2.74
C GLU A 88 9.64 2.41 -1.34
N TYR A 89 9.75 1.29 -0.62
CA TYR A 89 9.21 1.22 0.73
C TYR A 89 9.96 2.19 1.68
N PRO A 90 9.27 3.09 2.40
CA PRO A 90 9.89 3.93 3.42
C PRO A 90 10.36 3.08 4.62
N THR A 91 11.57 3.32 5.10
CA THR A 91 12.08 2.65 6.30
C THR A 91 11.51 3.30 7.56
N SER A 92 11.36 2.48 8.62
CA SER A 92 11.00 2.92 9.97
C SER A 92 9.70 3.76 10.04
N LEU A 93 8.63 3.28 9.40
CA LEU A 93 7.31 3.92 9.50
C LEU A 93 6.80 3.87 10.95
N GLN A 94 6.20 4.98 11.37
CA GLN A 94 5.58 5.14 12.68
C GLN A 94 4.24 5.86 12.57
N LYS A 95 3.43 5.75 13.63
CA LYS A 95 2.18 6.50 13.75
C LYS A 95 2.43 8.00 13.57
N GLY A 96 1.61 8.64 12.75
CA GLY A 96 1.71 10.04 12.36
C GLY A 96 2.50 10.30 11.08
N ASP A 97 3.25 9.32 10.55
CA ASP A 97 3.90 9.49 9.27
C ASP A 97 2.89 9.67 8.14
N ILE A 98 3.18 10.60 7.22
CA ILE A 98 2.45 10.79 5.97
C ILE A 98 3.30 10.23 4.84
N ILE A 99 2.69 9.39 4.01
CA ILE A 99 3.35 8.64 2.95
C ILE A 99 2.52 8.57 1.67
N ASN A 100 3.14 8.27 0.52
CA ASN A 100 2.37 7.93 -0.68
C ASN A 100 1.77 6.52 -0.54
N VAL A 101 0.52 6.36 -0.93
CA VAL A 101 -0.24 5.12 -0.78
C VAL A 101 -0.91 4.72 -2.08
N GLU A 102 -0.67 3.49 -2.48
CA GLU A 102 -1.31 2.81 -3.61
C GLU A 102 -2.65 2.20 -3.18
N PHE A 103 -3.74 2.94 -3.32
CA PHE A 103 -5.09 2.40 -3.07
C PHE A 103 -5.60 1.51 -4.22
N GLY A 104 -5.02 1.65 -5.41
CA GLY A 104 -5.29 0.84 -6.60
C GLY A 104 -6.14 1.58 -7.62
N SER A 105 -6.74 0.89 -8.58
CA SER A 105 -7.55 1.53 -9.62
C SER A 105 -8.91 2.07 -9.14
N GLY A 106 -9.19 2.02 -7.84
CA GLY A 106 -10.51 2.32 -7.28
C GLY A 106 -11.54 1.24 -7.61
N TYR A 107 -12.55 1.11 -6.76
CA TYR A 107 -13.76 0.35 -7.05
C TYR A 107 -14.95 1.26 -6.73
N CYS A 108 -15.71 1.63 -7.77
CA CYS A 108 -16.76 2.64 -7.66
C CYS A 108 -16.24 3.93 -7.00
N ASP A 109 -16.76 4.31 -5.83
CA ASP A 109 -16.39 5.54 -5.12
C ASP A 109 -15.17 5.37 -4.18
N GLU A 110 -14.51 4.20 -4.18
CA GLU A 110 -13.25 4.03 -3.46
C GLU A 110 -12.13 4.87 -4.08
N LEU A 111 -11.25 5.38 -3.21
CA LEU A 111 -10.05 6.09 -3.61
C LEU A 111 -9.20 5.25 -4.56
N ASP A 112 -8.65 5.93 -5.57
CA ASP A 112 -7.73 5.36 -6.53
C ASP A 112 -6.26 5.64 -6.14
N SER A 113 -5.35 5.36 -7.06
CA SER A 113 -3.90 5.41 -6.87
C SER A 113 -3.39 6.83 -6.58
N ASN A 114 -2.21 6.92 -5.97
CA ASN A 114 -1.44 8.16 -5.78
C ASN A 114 -2.05 9.18 -4.80
N HIS A 115 -2.59 8.66 -3.70
CA HIS A 115 -3.02 9.51 -2.58
C HIS A 115 -2.03 9.43 -1.43
N TYR A 116 -1.91 10.53 -0.70
CA TYR A 116 -1.20 10.51 0.58
C TYR A 116 -2.06 9.85 1.65
N GLY A 117 -1.40 9.21 2.62
CA GLY A 117 -2.08 8.62 3.77
C GLY A 117 -1.31 8.85 5.06
N VAL A 118 -2.04 9.09 6.14
CA VAL A 118 -1.50 9.18 7.51
C VAL A 118 -1.51 7.81 8.15
N ILE A 119 -0.37 7.34 8.64
CA ILE A 119 -0.27 6.10 9.41
C ILE A 119 -0.88 6.31 10.80
N LEU A 120 -1.94 5.56 11.13
CA LEU A 120 -2.64 5.69 12.42
C LEU A 120 -2.25 4.63 13.45
N SER A 121 -1.63 3.53 13.02
CA SER A 121 -1.26 2.40 13.88
C SER A 121 0.21 2.02 13.73
N ASN A 122 0.71 1.25 14.70
CA ASN A 122 1.88 0.41 14.48
C ASN A 122 1.52 -0.71 13.46
N ILE A 123 2.54 -1.34 12.89
CA ILE A 123 2.33 -2.45 11.95
C ILE A 123 1.72 -3.66 12.68
N VAL A 124 0.64 -4.23 12.14
CA VAL A 124 0.00 -5.46 12.61
C VAL A 124 -0.20 -6.39 11.42
N GLY A 125 0.34 -7.60 11.48
CA GLY A 125 0.17 -8.59 10.40
C GLY A 125 0.61 -8.10 9.01
N SER A 126 1.67 -7.29 8.94
CA SER A 126 2.17 -6.63 7.72
C SER A 126 1.27 -5.50 7.16
N MET A 127 0.33 -5.01 7.95
CA MET A 127 -0.59 -3.93 7.59
C MET A 127 -0.49 -2.75 8.55
N TYR A 128 -0.83 -1.56 8.06
CA TYR A 128 -1.00 -0.34 8.85
C TYR A 128 -2.44 0.14 8.70
N LEU A 129 -3.05 0.65 9.76
CA LEU A 129 -4.25 1.45 9.64
C LEU A 129 -3.86 2.80 9.03
N VAL A 130 -4.48 3.18 7.92
CA VAL A 130 -4.14 4.40 7.18
C VAL A 130 -5.37 5.27 7.03
N ALA A 131 -5.21 6.56 7.31
CA ALA A 131 -6.19 7.58 6.95
C ALA A 131 -5.82 8.26 5.63
N PRO A 132 -6.59 8.05 4.56
CA PRO A 132 -6.32 8.69 3.28
C PRO A 132 -6.50 10.20 3.35
N LEU A 133 -5.69 10.91 2.57
CA LEU A 133 -5.77 12.34 2.33
C LEU A 133 -6.22 12.60 0.90
N THR A 134 -7.05 13.62 0.73
CA THR A 134 -7.48 14.11 -0.59
C THR A 134 -7.42 15.63 -0.64
N SER A 135 -7.23 16.18 -1.83
CA SER A 135 -7.37 17.60 -2.11
C SER A 135 -8.83 18.04 -2.26
N VAL A 136 -9.74 17.09 -2.48
CA VAL A 136 -11.15 17.36 -2.76
C VAL A 136 -11.95 17.34 -1.46
N LYS A 137 -12.67 18.43 -1.17
CA LYS A 137 -13.53 18.50 0.02
C LYS A 137 -14.59 17.38 -0.03
N PRO A 138 -14.68 16.51 1.00
CA PRO A 138 -15.70 15.47 1.07
C PRO A 138 -17.10 16.07 1.08
N LYS A 139 -18.05 15.42 0.40
CA LYS A 139 -19.46 15.81 0.40
C LYS A 139 -20.17 15.11 1.57
N GLY A 140 -20.38 15.86 2.65
CA GLY A 140 -21.07 15.36 3.86
C GLY A 140 -20.14 14.61 4.83
N GLY A 141 -20.68 14.31 6.02
CA GLY A 141 -19.94 13.67 7.11
C GLY A 141 -19.03 14.62 7.90
N GLU A 142 -18.24 14.04 8.80
CA GLU A 142 -17.21 14.74 9.57
C GLU A 142 -16.11 15.26 8.64
N ILE A 143 -15.81 16.55 8.74
CA ILE A 143 -14.75 17.19 7.97
C ILE A 143 -13.59 17.51 8.91
N LEU A 144 -12.41 17.05 8.51
CA LEU A 144 -11.12 17.46 9.06
C LEU A 144 -10.17 17.70 7.91
N TYR A 145 -9.42 18.80 7.97
CA TYR A 145 -8.38 19.09 7.00
C TYR A 145 -7.20 19.77 7.67
N TYR A 146 -6.06 19.70 7.00
CA TYR A 146 -4.87 20.45 7.39
C TYR A 146 -4.42 21.31 6.23
N ASP A 147 -4.11 22.57 6.53
CA ASP A 147 -3.45 23.48 5.60
C ASP A 147 -1.95 23.19 5.54
N ASP A 148 -1.40 23.27 4.33
CA ASP A 148 0.02 23.23 3.98
C ASP A 148 0.81 22.17 4.75
N LEU A 149 0.52 20.90 4.47
CA LEU A 149 1.32 19.78 4.96
C LEU A 149 2.72 19.71 4.30
N GLY A 150 3.05 20.66 3.40
CA GLY A 150 4.27 20.65 2.61
C GLY A 150 4.39 19.39 1.74
N LEU A 151 3.25 18.89 1.26
CA LEU A 151 3.15 17.73 0.38
C LEU A 151 3.22 18.18 -1.09
N PRO A 152 3.91 17.44 -1.96
CA PRO A 152 3.90 17.74 -3.40
C PRO A 152 2.48 17.69 -3.97
N SER A 153 2.11 18.67 -4.78
CA SER A 153 0.82 18.71 -5.48
C SER A 153 1.04 19.03 -6.94
N LYS A 154 0.25 18.41 -7.83
CA LYS A 154 0.19 18.79 -9.26
C LYS A 154 -0.30 20.23 -9.42
N ASP A 155 -1.20 20.66 -8.53
CA ASP A 155 -1.72 22.01 -8.47
C ASP A 155 -1.20 22.71 -7.20
N LYS A 156 -0.34 23.71 -7.38
CA LYS A 156 0.28 24.48 -6.29
C LYS A 156 -0.71 25.36 -5.53
N THR A 157 -1.91 25.58 -6.07
CA THR A 157 -2.96 26.35 -5.38
C THR A 157 -3.69 25.52 -4.32
N ILE A 158 -3.60 24.19 -4.41
CA ILE A 158 -4.18 23.27 -3.45
C ILE A 158 -3.26 23.17 -2.24
N THR A 159 -3.69 23.80 -1.15
CA THR A 159 -2.98 23.76 0.14
C THR A 159 -3.67 22.87 1.18
N LYS A 160 -4.94 22.52 0.95
CA LYS A 160 -5.75 21.74 1.90
C LYS A 160 -5.67 20.25 1.63
N SER A 161 -5.38 19.49 2.68
CA SER A 161 -5.45 18.03 2.69
C SER A 161 -6.58 17.58 3.62
N TYR A 162 -7.69 17.13 3.05
CA TYR A 162 -8.85 16.61 3.77
C TYR A 162 -8.63 15.14 4.14
N VAL A 163 -9.03 14.77 5.36
CA VAL A 163 -9.02 13.39 5.83
C VAL A 163 -10.30 12.68 5.39
N LEU A 164 -10.18 11.54 4.73
CA LEU A 164 -11.32 10.73 4.30
C LEU A 164 -11.65 9.64 5.32
N PHE A 165 -12.48 10.00 6.32
CA PHE A 165 -12.83 9.11 7.43
C PHE A 165 -13.54 7.81 6.99
N ASN A 166 -14.43 7.89 6.01
CA ASN A 166 -15.16 6.75 5.46
C ASN A 166 -14.27 5.77 4.67
N GLN A 167 -13.01 6.14 4.41
CA GLN A 167 -12.06 5.31 3.65
C GLN A 167 -10.83 4.90 4.48
N ILE A 168 -10.88 5.11 5.80
CA ILE A 168 -9.83 4.62 6.71
C ILE A 168 -9.84 3.09 6.70
N LYS A 169 -8.71 2.47 6.34
CA LYS A 169 -8.60 1.01 6.24
C LYS A 169 -7.18 0.49 6.52
N PHE A 170 -7.09 -0.81 6.77
CA PHE A 170 -5.80 -1.49 6.85
C PHE A 170 -5.20 -1.65 5.45
N ILE A 171 -3.98 -1.14 5.29
CA ILE A 171 -3.21 -1.18 4.04
C ILE A 171 -1.95 -2.01 4.25
N HIS A 172 -1.72 -2.97 3.36
CA HIS A 172 -0.51 -3.79 3.37
C HIS A 172 0.73 -2.93 3.05
N PHE A 173 1.84 -3.15 3.77
CA PHE A 173 3.04 -2.30 3.66
C PHE A 173 3.62 -2.16 2.24
N ARG A 174 3.34 -3.12 1.35
CA ARG A 174 3.77 -3.08 -0.07
C ARG A 174 3.13 -1.97 -0.88
N ARG A 175 2.00 -1.45 -0.44
CA ARG A 175 1.30 -0.32 -1.06
C ARG A 175 1.82 1.05 -0.57
N LEU A 176 2.81 1.06 0.32
CA LEU A 176 3.37 2.28 0.90
C LEU A 176 4.68 2.63 0.20
N GLU A 177 4.75 3.83 -0.36
CA GLU A 177 5.85 4.29 -1.20
C GLU A 177 6.39 5.63 -0.70
N LYS A 178 7.69 5.86 -0.83
CA LYS A 178 8.30 7.15 -0.50
C LYS A 178 7.67 8.28 -1.33
N ILE A 179 7.56 9.43 -0.70
CA ILE A 179 7.23 10.69 -1.37
C ILE A 179 8.50 11.17 -2.09
N THR A 180 8.55 11.06 -3.42
CA THR A 180 9.74 11.25 -4.27
C THR A 180 10.51 12.55 -4.03
N SER A 181 9.82 13.65 -3.71
CA SER A 181 10.41 14.99 -3.53
C SER A 181 10.54 15.45 -2.07
N VAL A 182 10.32 14.56 -1.10
CA VAL A 182 10.46 14.87 0.32
C VAL A 182 11.71 14.21 0.90
N LYS A 183 12.52 14.98 1.64
CA LYS A 183 13.68 14.45 2.38
C LYS A 183 13.24 13.32 3.32
N ASN A 184 13.92 12.18 3.27
CA ASN A 184 13.56 10.91 3.95
C ASN A 184 12.31 10.20 3.40
N GLY A 185 11.70 10.70 2.33
CA GLY A 185 10.59 10.07 1.63
C GLY A 185 9.25 10.06 2.39
N LYS A 186 9.11 10.83 3.48
CA LYS A 186 7.88 10.92 4.28
C LYS A 186 7.79 12.24 5.04
N LYS A 187 6.58 12.64 5.41
CA LYS A 187 6.32 13.73 6.39
C LYS A 187 5.80 13.14 7.70
N HIS A 188 5.63 13.97 8.71
CA HIS A 188 5.15 13.52 10.02
C HIS A 188 4.18 14.55 10.63
N LEU A 189 3.03 14.07 11.09
CA LEU A 189 2.08 14.85 11.88
C LEU A 189 2.42 14.78 13.36
N SER A 190 2.16 15.88 14.08
CA SER A 190 2.30 15.88 15.53
C SER A 190 1.34 14.90 16.19
N PRO A 191 1.67 14.35 17.37
CA PRO A 191 0.78 13.46 18.11
C PRO A 191 -0.61 14.05 18.37
N VAL A 192 -0.71 15.37 18.54
CA VAL A 192 -1.97 16.11 18.73
C VAL A 192 -2.87 15.98 17.50
N ARG A 193 -2.34 16.21 16.29
CA ARG A 193 -3.09 16.06 15.02
C ARG A 193 -3.50 14.61 14.78
N VAL A 194 -2.65 13.65 15.14
CA VAL A 194 -3.00 12.23 15.02
C VAL A 194 -4.12 11.86 15.98
N LYS A 195 -4.10 12.39 17.21
CA LYS A 195 -5.17 12.18 18.18
C LYS A 195 -6.49 12.75 17.66
N GLU A 196 -6.47 13.95 17.09
CA GLU A 196 -7.65 14.57 16.48
C GLU A 196 -8.28 13.71 15.37
N ILE A 197 -7.45 13.12 14.49
CA ILE A 197 -7.94 12.17 13.47
C ILE A 197 -8.61 10.96 14.13
N ILE A 198 -7.99 10.40 15.17
CA ILE A 198 -8.51 9.19 15.83
C ILE A 198 -9.82 9.50 16.57
N ASP A 199 -9.89 10.62 17.30
CA ASP A 199 -11.07 11.01 18.05
C ASP A 199 -12.26 11.23 17.10
N LYS A 200 -12.04 11.90 15.96
CA LYS A 200 -13.05 12.05 14.90
C LYS A 200 -13.40 10.74 14.19
N PHE A 201 -12.43 9.86 13.97
CA PHE A 201 -12.73 8.55 13.38
C PHE A 201 -13.61 7.71 14.31
N ASN A 202 -13.31 7.74 15.62
CA ASN A 202 -14.11 7.04 16.62
C ASN A 202 -15.55 7.55 16.67
N SER A 203 -15.81 8.86 16.46
CA SER A 203 -17.18 9.38 16.40
C SER A 203 -17.93 9.01 15.11
N VAL A 204 -17.23 8.59 14.05
CA VAL A 204 -17.84 8.13 12.80
C VAL A 204 -18.24 6.65 12.86
N ILE A 205 -17.52 5.83 13.65
CA ILE A 205 -17.74 4.38 13.77
C ILE A 205 -18.52 3.96 15.01
N ALA A 206 -18.76 4.88 15.95
CA ALA A 206 -19.59 4.66 17.15
C ALA A 206 -21.08 4.77 16.81
#